data_AF-A0A3D5YEI3-F1
#
_entry.id   AF-A0A3D5YEI3-F1
#
_cell.length_a   1.000
_cell.length_b   1.000
_cell.length_c   1.000
_cell.angle_alpha   90.00
_cell.angle_beta   90.00
_cell.angle_gamma   90.00
#
_symmetry.space_group_name_H-M   'P 1'
#
loop_
_entity.id
_entity.type
_entity.pdbx_description
1 polymer ?
#
loop_
_entity_poly.entity_id
_entity_poly.type
_entity_poly.pdbx_seq_one_letter_code
_entity_poly.pdbx_strand_id
1 'polypeptide(L)' 'MTQKDILIESFFLGLRTDTGVTNLEKYIPLLVPNHKELIESYKDEGLLYDVDDRLLLTDQGMDVSNTIITDLLNEI' A
#
# COMPACT_ATOMS: atom_id res chain seq x y z
N MET A 1 15.30 8.72 12.18
CA MET A 1 14.20 8.97 11.24
C MET A 1 14.76 9.64 10.02
N THR A 2 14.91 8.87 8.96
CA THR A 2 15.21 9.35 7.62
C THR A 2 13.92 9.77 6.92
N GLN A 3 14.03 10.50 5.82
CA GLN A 3 12.87 10.86 4.98
C GLN A 3 12.18 9.60 4.41
N LYS A 4 12.92 8.50 4.23
CA LYS A 4 12.42 7.19 3.82
C LYS A 4 11.47 6.61 4.87
N ASP A 5 11.88 6.63 6.15
CA ASP A 5 11.10 6.09 7.27
C ASP A 5 9.73 6.80 7.38
N ILE A 6 9.71 8.13 7.25
CA ILE A 6 8.49 8.94 7.31
C ILE A 6 7.52 8.56 6.18
N LEU A 7 8.04 8.30 4.98
CA LEU A 7 7.22 7.87 3.84
C LEU A 7 6.67 6.45 4.04
N ILE A 8 7.46 5.54 4.59
CA ILE A 8 7.00 4.18 4.94
C ILE A 8 5.89 4.25 6.00
N GLU A 9 6.09 5.02 7.06
CA GLU A 9 5.07 5.21 8.11
C GLU A 9 3.80 5.85 7.54
N SER A 10 3.94 6.86 6.68
CA SER A 10 2.80 7.49 6.01
C SER A 10 2.06 6.54 5.09
N PHE A 11 2.77 5.67 4.36
CA PHE A 11 2.16 4.64 3.51
C PHE A 11 1.41 3.62 4.35
N PHE A 12 2.05 3.10 5.39
CA PHE A 12 1.46 2.14 6.32
C PHE A 12 0.20 2.68 6.98
N LEU A 13 0.26 3.91 7.51
CA LEU A 13 -0.87 4.56 8.14
C LEU A 13 -1.98 4.87 7.14
N GLY A 14 -1.63 5.32 5.93
CA GLY A 14 -2.60 5.60 4.87
C GLY A 14 -3.36 4.35 4.43
N LEU A 15 -2.65 3.24 4.22
CA LEU A 15 -3.24 1.99 3.75
C LEU A 15 -4.13 1.32 4.82
N ARG A 16 -3.76 1.45 6.10
CA ARG A 16 -4.49 0.86 7.24
C ARG A 16 -5.63 1.73 7.80
N THR A 17 -5.76 2.97 7.34
CA THR A 17 -6.83 3.87 7.79
C THR A 17 -7.81 4.14 6.65
N ASP A 18 -9.02 4.61 6.99
CA ASP A 18 -10.05 5.01 6.03
C ASP A 18 -9.62 6.17 5.11
N THR A 19 -8.44 6.75 5.35
CA THR A 19 -7.84 7.77 4.48
C THR A 19 -7.46 7.18 3.13
N GLY A 20 -6.95 5.95 3.10
CA GLY A 20 -6.40 5.30 1.91
C GLY A 20 -5.13 5.98 1.38
N VAL A 21 -4.49 5.34 0.41
CA VAL A 21 -3.33 5.90 -0.30
C VAL A 21 -3.81 6.62 -1.56
N THR A 22 -3.86 7.96 -1.49
CA THR A 22 -4.33 8.85 -2.58
C THR A 22 -3.29 9.14 -3.66
N ASN A 23 -2.01 9.08 -3.32
CA ASN A 23 -0.94 9.46 -4.24
C ASN A 23 0.17 8.42 -4.18
N LEU A 24 -0.08 7.30 -4.86
CA LEU A 24 0.86 6.19 -4.95
C LEU A 24 2.21 6.64 -5.57
N GLU A 25 2.21 7.67 -6.42
CA GLU A 25 3.41 8.17 -7.07
C GLU A 25 4.47 8.68 -6.08
N LYS A 26 4.04 9.24 -4.94
CA LYS A 26 4.95 9.66 -3.85
C LYS A 26 5.73 8.50 -3.25
N TYR A 27 5.19 7.28 -3.36
CA TYR A 27 5.76 6.08 -2.77
C TYR A 27 6.52 5.23 -3.81
N ILE A 28 6.50 5.58 -5.10
CA ILE A 28 7.27 4.87 -6.15
C ILE A 28 8.73 4.59 -5.76
N PRO A 29 9.48 5.51 -5.12
CA PRO A 29 10.86 5.24 -4.72
C PRO A 29 11.01 4.13 -3.65
N LEU A 30 9.93 3.84 -2.92
CA LEU A 30 9.87 2.79 -1.88
C LEU A 30 9.31 1.48 -2.40
N LEU A 31 8.52 1.52 -3.47
CA LEU A 31 7.79 0.38 -3.99
C LEU A 31 8.68 -0.54 -4.83
N VAL A 32 8.36 -1.83 -4.82
CA VAL A 32 9.00 -2.81 -5.73
C VAL A 32 8.71 -2.48 -7.20
N PRO A 33 9.58 -2.84 -8.15
CA PRO A 33 9.37 -2.53 -9.57
C PRO A 33 8.04 -3.06 -10.14
N ASN A 34 7.57 -4.20 -9.62
CA ASN A 34 6.32 -4.88 -10.00
C ASN A 34 5.11 -4.50 -9.13
N HIS A 35 5.17 -3.39 -8.38
CA HIS A 35 4.11 -2.98 -7.46
C HIS A 35 2.72 -2.88 -8.12
N LYS A 36 2.66 -2.47 -9.39
CA LYS A 36 1.39 -2.40 -10.12
C LYS A 36 0.74 -3.77 -10.28
N GLU A 37 1.52 -4.78 -10.63
CA GLU A 37 1.02 -6.15 -10.80
C GLU A 37 0.57 -6.75 -9.46
N LEU A 38 1.32 -6.48 -8.37
CA LEU A 38 0.95 -6.90 -7.02
C LEU A 38 -0.34 -6.23 -6.54
N ILE A 39 -0.48 -4.92 -6.75
CA ILE A 39 -1.69 -4.17 -6.39
C ILE A 39 -2.90 -4.75 -7.13
N GLU A 40 -2.80 -5.00 -8.43
CA GLU A 40 -3.88 -5.60 -9.20
C GLU A 40 -4.19 -7.04 -8.73
N SER A 41 -3.18 -7.86 -8.44
CA SER A 41 -3.39 -9.21 -7.88
C SER A 41 -4.16 -9.16 -6.56
N TYR A 42 -3.78 -8.25 -5.65
CA TYR A 42 -4.47 -8.09 -4.38
C TYR A 42 -5.88 -7.50 -4.52
N LYS A 43 -6.14 -6.70 -5.57
CA LYS A 43 -7.52 -6.29 -5.89
C LYS A 43 -8.36 -7.46 -6.38
N ASP A 44 -7.79 -8.30 -7.26
CA ASP A 44 -8.45 -9.51 -7.76
C ASP A 44 -8.74 -10.52 -6.63
N GLU A 45 -7.85 -10.59 -5.63
CA GLU A 45 -8.03 -11.38 -4.40
C GLU A 45 -9.05 -10.77 -3.42
N GLY A 46 -9.54 -9.55 -3.68
CA GLY A 46 -10.48 -8.85 -2.81
C GLY A 46 -9.85 -8.30 -1.53
N LEU A 47 -8.53 -8.10 -1.52
CA LEU A 47 -7.78 -7.53 -0.40
C LEU A 47 -7.62 -6.01 -0.53
N LEU A 48 -7.59 -5.49 -1.75
CA LEU A 48 -7.53 -4.06 -2.06
C LEU A 48 -8.71 -3.62 -2.90
N TYR A 49 -9.05 -2.34 -2.81
CA TYR A 49 -10.02 -1.70 -3.70
C TYR A 49 -9.68 -0.22 -3.87
N ASP A 50 -10.06 0.33 -5.03
CA ASP A 50 -9.93 1.76 -5.29
C ASP A 50 -11.26 2.48 -5.01
N VAL A 51 -11.21 3.59 -4.29
CA VAL A 51 -12.33 4.53 -4.12
C VAL A 51 -11.81 5.93 -4.32
N ASP A 52 -12.39 6.70 -5.24
CA ASP A 52 -12.07 8.13 -5.44
C ASP A 52 -10.55 8.42 -5.52
N ASP A 53 -9.83 7.65 -6.35
CA ASP A 53 -8.37 7.68 -6.51
C ASP A 53 -7.57 7.30 -5.25
N ARG A 54 -8.19 6.56 -4.33
CA ARG A 54 -7.55 6.06 -3.09
C ARG A 54 -7.50 4.55 -3.08
N LEU A 55 -6.30 4.02 -2.87
CA LEU A 55 -6.11 2.60 -2.62
C LEU A 55 -6.40 2.30 -1.14
N LEU A 56 -7.38 1.44 -0.88
CA LEU A 56 -7.85 1.06 0.45
C LEU A 56 -7.77 -0.47 0.62
N LEU A 57 -7.57 -0.91 1.87
CA LEU A 57 -7.67 -2.32 2.24
C LEU A 57 -9.11 -2.67 2.54
N THR A 58 -9.57 -3.81 2.04
CA THR A 58 -10.81 -4.43 2.54
C THR A 58 -10.62 -4.92 3.97
N ASP A 59 -11.71 -5.34 4.62
CA ASP A 59 -11.63 -5.99 5.93
C ASP A 59 -10.66 -7.18 5.91
N GLN A 60 -10.65 -7.97 4.84
CA GLN A 60 -9.73 -9.10 4.66
C GLN A 60 -8.30 -8.63 4.40
N GLY A 61 -8.13 -7.56 3.60
CA GLY A 61 -6.82 -6.92 3.38
C GLY A 61 -6.20 -6.39 4.67
N MET A 62 -7.02 -5.89 5.60
CA MET A 62 -6.56 -5.36 6.87
C MET A 62 -5.93 -6.45 7.76
N ASP A 63 -6.44 -7.68 7.71
CA ASP A 63 -5.88 -8.82 8.45
C ASP A 63 -4.47 -9.21 7.94
N VAL A 64 -4.23 -9.03 6.64
CA VAL A 64 -2.95 -9.36 5.98
C VAL A 64 -2.16 -8.10 5.57
N SER A 65 -2.47 -6.95 6.15
CA SER A 65 -1.91 -5.65 5.74
C SER A 65 -0.40 -5.64 5.79
N ASN A 66 0.18 -6.28 6.81
CA ASN A 66 1.64 -6.36 7.00
C ASN A 66 2.31 -7.12 5.84
N THR A 67 1.68 -8.18 5.34
CA THR A 67 2.17 -8.95 4.20
C THR A 67 2.10 -8.12 2.93
N ILE A 68 0.95 -7.50 2.64
CA ILE A 68 0.76 -6.64 1.46
C ILE A 68 1.80 -5.52 1.44
N ILE A 69 1.99 -4.84 2.58
CA ILE A 69 2.96 -3.75 2.69
C ILE A 69 4.39 -4.26 2.53
N THR A 70 4.69 -5.44 3.08
CA THR A 70 6.02 -6.05 2.94
C THR A 70 6.32 -6.43 1.50
N ASP A 71 5.36 -7.02 0.80
CA ASP A 71 5.50 -7.43 -0.60
C ASP A 71 5.59 -6.22 -1.54
N LEU A 72 4.93 -5.11 -1.18
CA LEU A 72 4.95 -3.87 -1.96
C LEU A 72 6.21 -3.03 -1.74
N LEU A 73 6.90 -3.14 -0.60
CA LEU A 73 8.09 -2.36 -0.28
C LEU A 73 9.37 -3.07 -0.75
N ASN A 74 10.24 -2.32 -1.43
CA ASN A 74 11.47 -2.85 -2.03
C ASN A 74 12.58 -3.17 -1.00
N GLU A 75 12.52 -2.53 0.18
CA GLU A 75 13.42 -2.80 1.31
C GLU A 75 12.70 -2.48 2.62
N ILE A 76 12.72 -3.43 3.56
CA ILE A 76 12.42 -3.23 4.99
C ILE A 76 13.73 -3.32 5.77
#